data_AF-A0A368VKW2-F1
#
_entry.id   AF-A0A368VKW2-F1
#
_cell.length_a   1.000
_cell.length_b   1.000
_cell.length_c   1.000
_cell.angle_alpha   90.00
_cell.angle_beta   90.00
_cell.angle_gamma   90.00
#
_symmetry.space_group_name_H-M   'P 1'
#
loop_
_entity.id
_entity.type
_entity.pdbx_description
1 polymer ?
#
loop_
_entity_poly.entity_id
_entity_poly.type
_entity_poly.pdbx_seq_one_letter_code
_entity_poly.pdbx_strand_id
1 'polypeptide(L)'
;MTIHKIPRHHQLGLTDEQALEMYEYMLLARRFDERAILLQRAGKIVFHVSGIGQETAQVAAAFAMKKQHDYFLPYYRDYGFVLALGMTTKELMLSLFSKAEDPNSGGRQMSAHFGSKKHHIVTGSSPVATQVPHAVGLALSFKMKKQDRIAFVTFGEGSSNQGDVHEAFNFAGVYRLPVIFMCENNQYAISIPAHKQVAGKVADRAAGYGFPGIRVDGNDALEVYRVVKEAKERALRGEGPTLIEAMLYRISPHSTADDDMVYRSKEEVELHKKKDGIKQYRQYLFECGLLSEEKERLLNEKIMLQMNESTSYAEQADYPEPEDTLLHVYDSHTGHPSNHKIPNEADLNREKKVRLHSYAAGKDIPIQDERPISEANMSQVEPGVQQGWMAVEADVSNLVRLHEKLKEGFWQSESVQLTLVPFFLKAVVNSIKEFPMMNALWASHNIMIKHEVHLSLTVNSGDSFLTSIIKHADSKSIAGFAFELEAIAKKATGANPLRSNKPDGTFTVKVSGATGSVISYPMIQQPQLASLSFESIMQKPVMINDMLANRAMINLCLSYDQRILDETICSKFLKCIKANVEEYDLETLIY
;
A
#
# COMPACT_ATOMS: atom_id res chain seq x y z
N MET A 1 -8.32 -55.36 -29.40
CA MET A 1 -7.36 -55.02 -28.34
C MET A 1 -7.26 -53.51 -28.27
N THR A 2 -8.06 -52.89 -27.39
CA THR A 2 -8.04 -51.44 -27.19
C THR A 2 -6.82 -51.14 -26.30
N ILE A 3 -5.83 -50.43 -26.82
CA ILE A 3 -4.68 -49.98 -26.03
C ILE A 3 -5.26 -49.05 -24.95
N HIS A 4 -5.30 -49.50 -23.69
CA HIS A 4 -5.67 -48.65 -22.57
C HIS A 4 -4.63 -47.53 -22.48
N LYS A 5 -4.97 -46.36 -23.03
CA LYS A 5 -4.14 -45.17 -22.98
C LYS A 5 -4.01 -44.77 -21.52
N ILE A 6 -2.77 -44.72 -21.01
CA ILE A 6 -2.48 -44.28 -19.63
C ILE A 6 -3.17 -42.92 -19.43
N PRO A 7 -3.99 -42.73 -18.38
CA PRO A 7 -4.65 -41.45 -18.11
C PRO A 7 -3.66 -40.28 -18.04
N ARG A 8 -4.08 -39.08 -18.48
CA ARG A 8 -3.25 -37.87 -18.47
C ARG A 8 -2.63 -37.57 -17.09
N HIS A 9 -3.40 -37.71 -16.00
CA HIS A 9 -2.89 -37.43 -14.65
C HIS A 9 -1.76 -38.39 -14.24
N HIS A 10 -1.85 -39.68 -14.59
CA HIS A 10 -0.78 -40.66 -14.37
C HIS A 10 0.51 -40.32 -15.14
N GLN A 11 0.39 -39.79 -16.37
CA GLN A 11 1.55 -39.32 -17.15
C GLN A 11 2.26 -38.14 -16.47
N LEU A 12 1.55 -37.38 -15.65
CA LEU A 12 2.08 -36.24 -14.88
C LEU A 12 2.59 -36.64 -13.49
N GLY A 13 2.46 -37.93 -13.12
CA GLY A 13 2.86 -38.46 -11.83
C GLY A 13 1.87 -38.19 -10.70
N LEU A 14 0.63 -37.83 -11.02
CA LEU A 14 -0.47 -37.77 -10.05
C LEU A 14 -1.10 -39.15 -9.91
N THR A 15 -1.54 -39.52 -8.71
CA THR A 15 -2.35 -40.72 -8.49
C THR A 15 -3.83 -40.48 -8.79
N ASP A 16 -4.60 -41.55 -8.98
CA ASP A 16 -6.07 -41.49 -9.10
C ASP A 16 -6.71 -40.77 -7.90
N GLU A 17 -6.20 -41.00 -6.68
CA GLU A 17 -6.68 -40.34 -5.46
C GLU A 17 -6.41 -38.84 -5.50
N GLN A 18 -5.22 -38.41 -5.91
CA GLN A 18 -4.91 -36.99 -6.05
C GLN A 18 -5.76 -36.33 -7.13
N ALA A 19 -6.04 -37.03 -8.23
CA ALA A 19 -6.92 -36.53 -9.28
C ALA A 19 -8.35 -36.30 -8.78
N LEU A 20 -8.87 -37.20 -7.93
CA LEU A 20 -10.17 -37.05 -7.25
C LEU A 20 -10.14 -35.96 -6.17
N GLU A 21 -9.07 -35.86 -5.38
CA GLU A 21 -8.89 -34.85 -4.34
C GLU A 21 -8.86 -33.44 -4.93
N MET A 22 -8.21 -33.25 -6.09
CA MET A 22 -8.26 -32.00 -6.85
C MET A 22 -9.71 -31.61 -7.18
N TYR A 23 -10.55 -32.57 -7.60
CA TYR A 23 -11.96 -32.28 -7.89
C TYR A 23 -12.75 -31.93 -6.63
N GLU A 24 -12.51 -32.63 -5.52
CA GLU A 24 -13.09 -32.30 -4.22
C GLU A 24 -12.78 -30.87 -3.79
N TYR A 25 -11.52 -30.42 -3.88
CA TYR A 25 -11.15 -29.05 -3.53
C TYR A 25 -11.75 -28.00 -4.48
N MET A 26 -11.87 -28.31 -5.79
CA MET A 26 -12.54 -27.41 -6.74
C MET A 26 -14.02 -27.23 -6.36
N LEU A 27 -14.74 -28.31 -6.03
CA LEU A 27 -16.11 -28.25 -5.57
C LEU A 27 -16.24 -27.55 -4.21
N LEU A 28 -15.33 -27.82 -3.28
CA LEU A 28 -15.33 -27.20 -1.96
C LEU A 28 -15.18 -25.68 -2.06
N ALA A 29 -14.25 -25.20 -2.89
CA ALA A 29 -14.05 -23.78 -3.15
C ALA A 29 -15.30 -23.14 -3.79
N ARG A 30 -15.89 -23.78 -4.81
CA ARG A 30 -17.14 -23.32 -5.44
C ARG A 30 -18.27 -23.17 -4.43
N ARG A 31 -18.46 -24.19 -3.57
CA ARG A 31 -19.55 -24.20 -2.57
C ARG A 31 -19.32 -23.19 -1.45
N PHE A 32 -18.07 -22.99 -1.03
CA PHE A 32 -17.71 -21.92 -0.09
C PHE A 32 -18.10 -20.55 -0.66
N ASP A 33 -17.72 -20.30 -1.92
CA ASP A 33 -17.96 -19.01 -2.59
C ASP A 33 -19.46 -18.73 -2.80
N GLU A 34 -20.21 -19.72 -3.29
CA GLU A 34 -21.67 -19.66 -3.42
C GLU A 34 -22.35 -19.39 -2.07
N ARG A 35 -21.89 -20.04 -0.99
CA ARG A 35 -22.39 -19.82 0.37
C ARG A 35 -22.11 -18.39 0.85
N ALA A 36 -20.90 -17.89 0.62
CA ALA A 36 -20.51 -16.53 1.03
C ALA A 36 -21.38 -15.46 0.36
N ILE A 37 -21.68 -15.61 -0.94
CA ILE A 37 -22.61 -14.70 -1.65
C ILE A 37 -24.00 -14.71 -1.00
N LEU A 38 -24.53 -15.88 -0.64
CA LEU A 38 -25.83 -15.99 0.03
C LEU A 38 -25.82 -15.34 1.41
N LEU A 39 -24.77 -15.55 2.19
CA LEU A 39 -24.61 -14.94 3.51
C LEU A 39 -24.54 -13.41 3.45
N GLN A 40 -23.84 -12.87 2.45
CA GLN A 40 -23.76 -11.42 2.26
C GLN A 40 -25.13 -10.84 1.90
N ARG A 41 -25.87 -11.49 0.99
CA ARG A 41 -27.25 -11.09 0.64
C ARG A 41 -28.22 -11.19 1.81
N ALA A 42 -27.99 -12.12 2.73
CA ALA A 42 -28.74 -12.25 3.97
C ALA A 42 -28.33 -11.24 5.05
N GLY A 43 -27.34 -10.37 4.79
CA GLY A 43 -26.82 -9.40 5.75
C GLY A 43 -26.03 -10.01 6.91
N LYS A 44 -25.60 -11.28 6.79
CA LYS A 44 -24.85 -12.00 7.82
C LYS A 44 -23.36 -11.66 7.82
N ILE A 45 -22.83 -11.25 6.66
CA ILE A 45 -21.45 -10.82 6.46
C ILE A 45 -21.44 -9.52 5.66
N VAL A 46 -20.37 -8.73 5.77
CA VAL A 46 -20.32 -7.38 5.19
C VAL A 46 -19.87 -7.40 3.72
N PHE A 47 -18.89 -8.24 3.38
CA PHE A 47 -18.21 -8.20 2.08
C PHE A 47 -17.65 -9.57 1.69
N HIS A 48 -17.69 -9.87 0.38
CA HIS A 48 -17.08 -11.07 -0.19
C HIS A 48 -16.57 -10.79 -1.62
N VAL A 49 -15.44 -11.40 -1.96
CA VAL A 49 -14.80 -11.30 -3.28
C VAL A 49 -14.77 -12.66 -3.92
N SER A 50 -15.56 -12.89 -4.96
CA SER A 50 -15.74 -14.24 -5.50
C SER A 50 -14.60 -14.69 -6.43
N GLY A 51 -14.08 -15.91 -6.23
CA GLY A 51 -13.15 -16.62 -7.11
C GLY A 51 -13.83 -17.56 -8.12
N ILE A 52 -15.17 -17.53 -8.26
CA ILE A 52 -15.88 -18.45 -9.16
C ILE A 52 -15.36 -18.37 -10.60
N GLY A 53 -14.93 -19.53 -11.12
CA GLY A 53 -14.32 -19.70 -12.44
C GLY A 53 -12.79 -19.76 -12.43
N GLN A 54 -12.15 -19.66 -11.26
CA GLN A 54 -10.68 -19.69 -11.11
C GLN A 54 -10.20 -20.92 -10.33
N GLU A 55 -11.13 -21.74 -9.79
CA GLU A 55 -10.84 -22.85 -8.90
C GLU A 55 -9.93 -23.91 -9.54
N THR A 56 -10.14 -24.18 -10.83
CA THR A 56 -9.39 -25.20 -11.56
C THR A 56 -7.89 -24.90 -11.61
N ALA A 57 -7.52 -23.67 -11.96
CA ALA A 57 -6.13 -23.24 -12.01
C ALA A 57 -5.51 -23.19 -10.62
N GLN A 58 -6.24 -22.65 -9.65
CA GLN A 58 -5.79 -22.52 -8.26
C GLN A 58 -5.51 -23.89 -7.62
N VAL A 59 -6.45 -24.84 -7.70
CA VAL A 59 -6.26 -26.17 -7.10
C VAL A 59 -5.14 -26.92 -7.82
N ALA A 60 -5.08 -26.87 -9.16
CA ALA A 60 -4.00 -27.50 -9.91
C ALA A 60 -2.61 -26.96 -9.52
N ALA A 61 -2.48 -25.63 -9.38
CA ALA A 61 -1.23 -25.01 -8.95
C ALA A 61 -0.83 -25.46 -7.54
N ALA A 62 -1.78 -25.54 -6.59
CA ALA A 62 -1.52 -25.99 -5.23
C ALA A 62 -1.01 -27.44 -5.16
N PHE A 63 -1.54 -28.34 -6.01
CA PHE A 63 -1.09 -29.74 -6.06
C PHE A 63 0.32 -29.92 -6.62
N ALA A 64 0.83 -28.96 -7.40
CA ALA A 64 2.23 -28.95 -7.84
C ALA A 64 3.21 -28.46 -6.74
N MET A 65 2.68 -27.89 -5.64
CA MET A 65 3.47 -27.35 -4.54
C MET A 65 3.74 -28.38 -3.44
N LYS A 66 4.76 -28.12 -2.61
CA LYS A 66 5.06 -28.93 -1.43
C LYS A 66 4.49 -28.20 -0.21
N LYS A 67 3.35 -28.69 0.27
CA LYS A 67 2.63 -28.15 1.44
C LYS A 67 3.57 -28.08 2.64
N GLN A 68 3.42 -27.04 3.48
CA GLN A 68 4.24 -26.82 4.69
C GLN A 68 5.76 -26.76 4.44
N HIS A 69 6.17 -26.40 3.23
CA HIS A 69 7.57 -26.31 2.85
C HIS A 69 7.83 -25.11 1.97
N ASP A 70 7.13 -25.03 0.82
CA ASP A 70 7.14 -23.85 -0.03
C ASP A 70 6.37 -22.71 0.67
N TYR A 71 6.60 -21.46 0.23
CA TYR A 71 5.91 -20.29 0.76
C TYR A 71 4.96 -19.70 -0.27
N PHE A 72 3.82 -19.20 0.22
CA PHE A 72 2.68 -18.87 -0.63
C PHE A 72 2.18 -17.46 -0.34
N LEU A 73 1.95 -16.70 -1.41
CA LEU A 73 1.46 -15.33 -1.37
C LEU A 73 0.23 -15.21 -2.29
N PRO A 74 -0.92 -15.72 -1.83
CA PRO A 74 -2.12 -15.78 -2.64
C PRO A 74 -2.71 -14.40 -2.93
N TYR A 75 -3.41 -14.32 -4.05
CA TYR A 75 -4.31 -13.25 -4.44
C TYR A 75 -5.62 -13.39 -3.68
N TYR A 76 -6.38 -12.30 -3.48
CA TYR A 76 -7.61 -12.32 -2.67
C TYR A 76 -8.76 -13.18 -3.26
N ARG A 77 -8.58 -13.84 -4.41
CA ARG A 77 -9.57 -14.77 -4.97
C ARG A 77 -9.20 -16.24 -4.80
N ASP A 78 -8.11 -16.53 -4.11
CA ASP A 78 -7.44 -17.83 -4.15
C ASP A 78 -7.99 -18.86 -3.17
N TYR A 79 -9.31 -18.92 -3.03
CA TYR A 79 -9.96 -19.87 -2.12
C TYR A 79 -9.62 -21.32 -2.45
N GLY A 80 -9.60 -21.68 -3.75
CA GLY A 80 -9.22 -23.02 -4.18
C GLY A 80 -7.78 -23.37 -3.80
N PHE A 81 -6.88 -22.39 -3.92
CA PHE A 81 -5.46 -22.59 -3.62
C PHE A 81 -5.25 -22.78 -2.10
N VAL A 82 -5.79 -21.89 -1.27
CA VAL A 82 -5.56 -21.96 0.19
C VAL A 82 -6.25 -23.15 0.84
N LEU A 83 -7.43 -23.56 0.34
CA LEU A 83 -8.10 -24.80 0.76
C LEU A 83 -7.23 -26.02 0.42
N ALA A 84 -6.71 -26.10 -0.80
CA ALA A 84 -5.84 -27.19 -1.23
C ALA A 84 -4.50 -27.23 -0.45
N LEU A 85 -4.00 -26.09 0.03
CA LEU A 85 -2.83 -26.02 0.93
C LEU A 85 -3.13 -26.45 2.38
N GLY A 86 -4.41 -26.54 2.75
CA GLY A 86 -4.87 -27.10 4.01
C GLY A 86 -5.58 -26.14 4.96
N MET A 87 -5.86 -24.90 4.54
CA MET A 87 -6.85 -24.09 5.26
C MET A 87 -8.22 -24.78 5.19
N THR A 88 -9.02 -24.61 6.23
CA THR A 88 -10.34 -25.23 6.35
C THR A 88 -11.45 -24.24 6.01
N THR A 89 -12.61 -24.75 5.59
CA THR A 89 -13.81 -23.93 5.40
C THR A 89 -14.26 -23.26 6.70
N LYS A 90 -14.00 -23.87 7.86
CA LYS A 90 -14.22 -23.25 9.18
C LYS A 90 -13.37 -22.00 9.34
N GLU A 91 -12.07 -22.09 9.10
CA GLU A 91 -11.14 -20.95 9.20
C GLU A 91 -11.51 -19.83 8.23
N LEU A 92 -11.86 -20.18 6.99
CA LEU A 92 -12.32 -19.19 6.01
C LEU A 92 -13.65 -18.55 6.41
N MET A 93 -14.58 -19.29 7.00
CA MET A 93 -15.83 -18.75 7.53
C MET A 93 -15.59 -17.84 8.74
N LEU A 94 -14.69 -18.19 9.65
CA LEU A 94 -14.32 -17.33 10.79
C LEU A 94 -13.76 -15.98 10.31
N SER A 95 -12.93 -15.98 9.27
CA SER A 95 -12.46 -14.75 8.61
C SER A 95 -13.61 -13.96 7.96
N LEU A 96 -14.52 -14.65 7.27
CA LEU A 96 -15.66 -14.04 6.58
C LEU A 96 -16.65 -13.34 7.53
N PHE A 97 -16.79 -13.88 8.74
CA PHE A 97 -17.58 -13.32 9.84
C PHE A 97 -16.78 -12.41 10.79
N SER A 98 -15.49 -12.18 10.52
CA SER A 98 -14.59 -11.37 11.37
C SER A 98 -14.57 -11.81 12.85
N LYS A 99 -14.48 -13.11 13.09
CA LYS A 99 -14.50 -13.70 14.44
C LYS A 99 -13.13 -13.68 15.11
N ALA A 100 -13.10 -13.74 16.44
CA ALA A 100 -11.85 -13.70 17.22
C ALA A 100 -10.90 -14.85 16.87
N GLU A 101 -11.48 -16.03 16.60
CA GLU A 101 -10.76 -17.24 16.19
C GLU A 101 -10.26 -17.21 14.74
N ASP A 102 -10.51 -16.14 13.97
CA ASP A 102 -9.98 -15.99 12.61
C ASP A 102 -8.45 -16.16 12.62
N PRO A 103 -7.90 -17.20 12.00
CA PRO A 103 -6.46 -17.47 12.06
C PRO A 103 -5.62 -16.50 11.22
N ASN A 104 -6.27 -15.74 10.33
CA ASN A 104 -5.58 -14.82 9.44
C ASN A 104 -5.16 -13.56 10.18
N SER A 105 -6.09 -12.99 10.96
CA SER A 105 -5.91 -11.66 11.55
C SER A 105 -6.60 -11.47 12.91
N GLY A 106 -7.32 -12.47 13.43
CA GLY A 106 -8.20 -12.32 14.60
C GLY A 106 -9.35 -11.35 14.36
N GLY A 107 -9.87 -11.27 13.14
CA GLY A 107 -10.98 -10.38 12.77
C GLY A 107 -10.57 -8.94 12.45
N ARG A 108 -9.27 -8.63 12.36
CA ARG A 108 -8.75 -7.27 12.09
C ARG A 108 -8.76 -6.90 10.60
N GLN A 109 -8.67 -7.89 9.72
CA GLN A 109 -8.67 -7.68 8.28
C GLN A 109 -10.04 -7.98 7.67
N MET A 110 -10.30 -7.35 6.53
CA MET A 110 -11.40 -7.74 5.66
C MET A 110 -11.21 -9.18 5.19
N SER A 111 -12.32 -9.89 4.93
CA SER A 111 -12.30 -11.23 4.35
C SER A 111 -11.45 -11.30 3.08
N ALA A 112 -10.99 -12.51 2.73
CA ALA A 112 -10.13 -12.78 1.57
C ALA A 112 -8.68 -12.24 1.66
N HIS A 113 -8.28 -11.70 2.82
CA HIS A 113 -6.87 -11.52 3.17
C HIS A 113 -6.38 -12.76 3.92
N PHE A 114 -5.88 -13.73 3.17
CA PHE A 114 -5.41 -14.99 3.74
C PHE A 114 -4.11 -14.80 4.51
N GLY A 115 -3.93 -15.59 5.58
CA GLY A 115 -2.75 -15.64 6.42
C GLY A 115 -2.75 -16.94 7.22
N SER A 116 -1.67 -17.72 7.11
CA SER A 116 -1.53 -18.93 7.91
C SER A 116 -0.08 -19.33 8.06
N LYS A 117 0.48 -19.10 9.25
CA LYS A 117 1.84 -19.53 9.58
C LYS A 117 2.02 -21.04 9.45
N LYS A 118 1.01 -21.83 9.83
CA LYS A 118 1.02 -23.30 9.74
C LYS A 118 1.15 -23.80 8.30
N HIS A 119 0.49 -23.11 7.36
CA HIS A 119 0.47 -23.50 5.95
C HIS A 119 1.47 -22.71 5.09
N HIS A 120 2.33 -21.89 5.70
CA HIS A 120 3.26 -20.98 5.04
C HIS A 120 2.57 -20.00 4.05
N ILE A 121 1.35 -19.59 4.38
CA ILE A 121 0.62 -18.56 3.67
C ILE A 121 0.93 -17.22 4.34
N VAL A 122 1.61 -16.34 3.60
CA VAL A 122 1.96 -15.00 4.07
C VAL A 122 0.71 -14.13 4.07
N THR A 123 0.50 -13.35 5.12
CA THR A 123 -0.65 -12.46 5.24
C THR A 123 -0.70 -11.44 4.11
N GLY A 124 -1.84 -11.37 3.43
CA GLY A 124 -2.11 -10.40 2.36
C GLY A 124 -2.50 -9.00 2.88
N SER A 125 -2.60 -8.05 1.94
CA SER A 125 -3.15 -6.70 2.18
C SER A 125 -4.02 -6.26 1.00
N SER A 126 -4.88 -5.26 1.20
CA SER A 126 -5.77 -4.75 0.15
C SER A 126 -5.03 -4.10 -1.02
N PRO A 127 -3.93 -3.33 -0.82
CA PRO A 127 -3.12 -2.80 -1.91
C PRO A 127 -2.64 -3.90 -2.86
N VAL A 128 -3.11 -3.81 -4.11
CA VAL A 128 -2.81 -4.82 -5.13
C VAL A 128 -1.33 -4.88 -5.46
N ALA A 129 -0.84 -6.09 -5.74
CA ALA A 129 0.53 -6.41 -6.17
C ALA A 129 1.63 -6.27 -5.10
N THR A 130 1.38 -5.69 -3.93
CA THR A 130 2.38 -5.57 -2.85
C THR A 130 2.96 -6.91 -2.39
N GLN A 131 2.21 -8.01 -2.54
CA GLN A 131 2.69 -9.35 -2.23
C GLN A 131 3.76 -9.86 -3.22
N VAL A 132 3.84 -9.31 -4.43
CA VAL A 132 4.80 -9.74 -5.46
C VAL A 132 6.26 -9.47 -5.05
N PRO A 133 6.65 -8.26 -4.62
CA PRO A 133 8.00 -8.03 -4.09
C PRO A 133 8.26 -8.78 -2.77
N HIS A 134 7.25 -9.02 -1.92
CA HIS A 134 7.43 -9.87 -0.73
C HIS A 134 7.82 -11.31 -1.10
N ALA A 135 7.22 -11.87 -2.15
CA ALA A 135 7.57 -13.20 -2.67
C ALA A 135 9.03 -13.26 -3.14
N VAL A 136 9.48 -12.20 -3.82
CA VAL A 136 10.86 -12.04 -4.28
C VAL A 136 11.82 -11.94 -3.10
N GLY A 137 11.49 -11.19 -2.05
CA GLY A 137 12.28 -11.12 -0.82
C GLY A 137 12.41 -12.47 -0.11
N LEU A 138 11.33 -13.25 -0.05
CA LEU A 138 11.37 -14.63 0.47
C LEU A 138 12.27 -15.53 -0.39
N ALA A 139 12.12 -15.49 -1.71
CA ALA A 139 12.96 -16.27 -2.63
C ALA A 139 14.44 -15.89 -2.55
N LEU A 140 14.76 -14.61 -2.33
CA LEU A 140 16.12 -14.14 -2.05
C LEU A 140 16.65 -14.77 -0.76
N SER A 141 15.86 -14.75 0.31
CA SER A 141 16.22 -15.38 1.59
C SER A 141 16.48 -16.88 1.43
N PHE A 142 15.67 -17.59 0.64
CA PHE A 142 15.86 -19.02 0.36
C PHE A 142 17.18 -19.26 -0.34
N LYS A 143 17.50 -18.46 -1.36
CA LYS A 143 18.77 -18.53 -2.08
C LYS A 143 19.97 -18.25 -1.17
N MET A 144 19.92 -17.18 -0.38
CA MET A 144 20.99 -16.79 0.54
C MET A 144 21.24 -17.87 1.61
N LYS A 145 20.18 -18.52 2.09
CA LYS A 145 20.23 -19.58 3.10
C LYS A 145 20.43 -20.98 2.49
N LYS A 146 20.61 -21.10 1.18
CA LYS A 146 20.74 -22.37 0.44
C LYS A 146 19.61 -23.37 0.74
N GLN A 147 18.39 -22.86 0.83
CA GLN A 147 17.20 -23.66 1.06
C GLN A 147 16.62 -24.10 -0.27
N ASP A 148 16.40 -25.41 -0.42
CA ASP A 148 15.77 -26.02 -1.60
C ASP A 148 14.26 -25.81 -1.56
N ARG A 149 13.78 -24.57 -1.66
CA ARG A 149 12.36 -24.20 -1.59
C ARG A 149 12.05 -23.00 -2.49
N ILE A 150 10.79 -22.85 -2.88
CA ILE A 150 10.33 -21.75 -3.74
C ILE A 150 9.35 -20.83 -3.02
N ALA A 151 9.23 -19.59 -3.52
CA ALA A 151 8.10 -18.72 -3.26
C ALA A 151 7.11 -18.79 -4.45
N PHE A 152 5.82 -18.93 -4.17
CA PHE A 152 4.76 -18.91 -5.18
C PHE A 152 3.81 -17.75 -4.89
N VAL A 153 3.59 -16.91 -5.89
CA VAL A 153 2.76 -15.72 -5.76
C VAL A 153 1.79 -15.60 -6.92
N THR A 154 0.55 -15.24 -6.60
CA THR A 154 -0.53 -15.05 -7.56
C THR A 154 -1.01 -13.60 -7.55
N PHE A 155 -1.54 -13.15 -8.68
CA PHE A 155 -2.11 -11.81 -8.88
C PHE A 155 -2.98 -11.80 -10.15
N GLY A 156 -3.86 -10.81 -10.30
CA GLY A 156 -4.68 -10.65 -11.50
C GLY A 156 -3.99 -9.88 -12.63
N GLU A 157 -4.53 -9.92 -13.85
CA GLU A 157 -3.99 -9.17 -15.00
C GLU A 157 -4.04 -7.65 -14.77
N GLY A 158 -5.04 -7.16 -14.04
CA GLY A 158 -5.11 -5.77 -13.56
C GLY A 158 -3.90 -5.39 -12.72
N SER A 159 -3.57 -6.22 -11.74
CA SER A 159 -2.44 -6.03 -10.83
C SER A 159 -1.09 -6.10 -11.54
N SER A 160 -1.01 -6.79 -12.69
CA SER A 160 0.23 -6.90 -13.47
C SER A 160 0.79 -5.56 -13.96
N ASN A 161 0.00 -4.48 -13.93
CA ASN A 161 0.40 -3.13 -14.32
C ASN A 161 0.90 -2.25 -13.18
N GLN A 162 0.93 -2.75 -11.95
CA GLN A 162 1.49 -2.01 -10.82
C GLN A 162 3.02 -1.98 -10.91
N GLY A 163 3.63 -0.88 -10.43
CA GLY A 163 5.10 -0.71 -10.39
C GLY A 163 5.80 -1.85 -9.64
N ASP A 164 5.21 -2.29 -8.52
CA ASP A 164 5.69 -3.40 -7.70
C ASP A 164 5.94 -4.68 -8.50
N VAL A 165 5.12 -4.97 -9.52
CA VAL A 165 5.29 -6.16 -10.38
C VAL A 165 6.52 -6.00 -11.28
N HIS A 166 6.72 -4.81 -11.85
CA HIS A 166 7.88 -4.51 -12.70
C HIS A 166 9.18 -4.63 -11.91
N GLU A 167 9.21 -4.03 -10.72
CA GLU A 167 10.37 -4.09 -9.81
C GLU A 167 10.69 -5.51 -9.37
N ALA A 168 9.65 -6.27 -8.96
CA ALA A 168 9.79 -7.64 -8.53
C ALA A 168 10.30 -8.56 -9.66
N PHE A 169 9.76 -8.44 -10.87
CA PHE A 169 10.22 -9.22 -12.02
C PHE A 169 11.69 -8.93 -12.35
N ASN A 170 12.06 -7.64 -12.43
CA ASN A 170 13.43 -7.27 -12.72
C ASN A 170 14.40 -7.81 -11.65
N PHE A 171 14.09 -7.61 -10.37
CA PHE A 171 14.92 -8.10 -9.27
C PHE A 171 15.05 -9.63 -9.27
N ALA A 172 13.93 -10.35 -9.43
CA ALA A 172 13.94 -11.81 -9.48
C ALA A 172 14.75 -12.36 -10.66
N GLY A 173 14.67 -11.70 -11.82
CA GLY A 173 15.44 -12.02 -13.02
C GLY A 173 16.95 -11.83 -12.81
N VAL A 174 17.36 -10.64 -12.35
CA VAL A 174 18.77 -10.29 -12.06
C VAL A 174 19.41 -11.32 -11.15
N TYR A 175 18.72 -11.70 -10.07
CA TYR A 175 19.26 -12.63 -9.09
C TYR A 175 18.92 -14.09 -9.37
N ARG A 176 18.24 -14.43 -10.47
CA ARG A 176 17.76 -15.80 -10.78
C ARG A 176 17.15 -16.47 -9.54
N LEU A 177 16.12 -15.86 -8.99
CA LEU A 177 15.52 -16.30 -7.73
C LEU A 177 14.53 -17.46 -7.91
N PRO A 178 14.38 -18.34 -6.91
CA PRO A 178 13.44 -19.45 -6.93
C PRO A 178 12.00 -18.98 -6.65
N VAL A 179 11.41 -18.23 -7.58
CA VAL A 179 10.04 -17.70 -7.46
C VAL A 179 9.21 -18.00 -8.70
N ILE A 180 7.95 -18.38 -8.47
CA ILE A 180 6.95 -18.58 -9.52
C ILE A 180 5.91 -17.47 -9.40
N PHE A 181 5.71 -16.75 -10.49
CA PHE A 181 4.68 -15.73 -10.62
C PHE A 181 3.52 -16.32 -11.42
N MET A 182 2.31 -16.34 -10.87
CA MET A 182 1.12 -16.80 -11.59
C MET A 182 0.09 -15.67 -11.71
N CYS A 183 -0.07 -15.17 -12.92
CA CYS A 183 -1.10 -14.21 -13.28
C CYS A 183 -2.40 -14.95 -13.59
N GLU A 184 -3.43 -14.78 -12.75
CA GLU A 184 -4.78 -15.25 -13.00
C GLU A 184 -5.51 -14.22 -13.87
N ASN A 185 -5.36 -14.35 -15.19
CA ASN A 185 -5.95 -13.42 -16.16
C ASN A 185 -7.42 -13.76 -16.37
N ASN A 186 -8.30 -13.12 -15.60
CA ASN A 186 -9.73 -13.40 -15.58
C ASN A 186 -10.56 -12.41 -16.44
N GLN A 187 -9.87 -11.70 -17.34
CA GLN A 187 -10.36 -10.75 -18.34
C GLN A 187 -10.82 -9.37 -17.81
N TYR A 188 -10.88 -9.13 -16.50
CA TYR A 188 -11.42 -7.88 -15.94
C TYR A 188 -10.77 -7.43 -14.61
N ALA A 189 -10.30 -6.19 -14.61
CA ALA A 189 -9.93 -5.45 -13.41
C ALA A 189 -11.09 -4.55 -12.96
N ILE A 190 -11.92 -5.05 -12.02
CA ILE A 190 -13.22 -4.46 -11.65
C ILE A 190 -14.10 -4.34 -12.91
N SER A 191 -14.16 -3.15 -13.51
CA SER A 191 -14.93 -2.80 -14.71
C SER A 191 -14.07 -2.61 -15.97
N ILE A 192 -12.75 -2.60 -15.83
CA ILE A 192 -11.82 -2.40 -16.94
C ILE A 192 -11.54 -3.75 -17.61
N PRO A 193 -11.95 -3.96 -18.87
CA PRO A 193 -11.65 -5.21 -19.58
C PRO A 193 -10.17 -5.30 -19.92
N ALA A 194 -9.65 -6.53 -20.03
CA ALA A 194 -8.23 -6.80 -20.22
C ALA A 194 -7.61 -6.07 -21.43
N HIS A 195 -8.34 -5.89 -22.53
CA HIS A 195 -7.83 -5.17 -23.71
C HIS A 195 -7.61 -3.65 -23.48
N LYS A 196 -8.20 -3.07 -22.43
CA LYS A 196 -7.93 -1.69 -21.99
C LYS A 196 -6.84 -1.61 -20.92
N GLN A 197 -6.43 -2.75 -20.38
CA GLN A 197 -5.47 -2.86 -19.29
C GLN A 197 -4.11 -3.36 -19.81
N VAL A 198 -4.10 -4.39 -20.65
CA VAL A 198 -2.91 -5.08 -21.13
C VAL A 198 -2.88 -5.01 -22.66
N ALA A 199 -1.89 -4.30 -23.21
CA ALA A 199 -1.73 -4.14 -24.66
C ALA A 199 -1.21 -5.41 -25.38
N GLY A 200 -0.58 -6.32 -24.65
CA GLY A 200 -0.02 -7.57 -25.17
C GLY A 200 -0.43 -8.77 -24.32
N LYS A 201 0.48 -9.72 -24.13
CA LYS A 201 0.31 -10.83 -23.20
C LYS A 201 1.07 -10.55 -21.92
N VAL A 202 0.50 -10.88 -20.77
CA VAL A 202 1.24 -10.74 -19.51
C VAL A 202 2.46 -11.67 -19.52
N ALA A 203 2.32 -12.90 -20.03
CA ALA A 203 3.43 -13.86 -20.16
C ALA A 203 4.63 -13.31 -20.96
N ASP A 204 4.38 -12.58 -22.06
CA ASP A 204 5.46 -12.09 -22.94
C ASP A 204 6.37 -11.06 -22.23
N ARG A 205 5.89 -10.43 -21.15
CA ARG A 205 6.68 -9.47 -20.36
C ARG A 205 7.91 -10.13 -19.73
N ALA A 206 7.83 -11.43 -19.38
CA ALA A 206 8.90 -12.17 -18.71
C ALA A 206 10.22 -12.15 -19.50
N ALA A 207 10.14 -12.21 -20.84
CA ALA A 207 11.32 -12.17 -21.70
C ALA A 207 12.14 -10.90 -21.51
N GLY A 208 11.48 -9.76 -21.25
CA GLY A 208 12.15 -8.48 -20.96
C GLY A 208 12.93 -8.46 -19.64
N TYR A 209 12.63 -9.38 -18.72
CA TYR A 209 13.32 -9.52 -17.42
C TYR A 209 14.25 -10.74 -17.37
N GLY A 210 14.47 -11.42 -18.50
CA GLY A 210 15.46 -12.50 -18.60
C GLY A 210 15.01 -13.87 -18.08
N PHE A 211 13.71 -14.14 -18.03
CA PHE A 211 13.17 -15.45 -17.61
C PHE A 211 11.93 -15.86 -18.42
N PRO A 212 11.54 -17.15 -18.44
CA PRO A 212 10.44 -17.61 -19.30
C PRO A 212 9.06 -17.16 -18.81
N GLY A 213 8.21 -16.83 -19.78
CA GLY A 213 6.78 -16.62 -19.60
C GLY A 213 5.99 -17.70 -20.35
N ILE A 214 4.99 -18.28 -19.70
CA ILE A 214 4.16 -19.37 -20.24
C ILE A 214 2.70 -18.96 -20.11
N ARG A 215 1.94 -19.02 -21.20
CA ARG A 215 0.49 -18.86 -21.16
C ARG A 215 -0.18 -20.23 -21.21
N VAL A 216 -1.16 -20.46 -20.34
CA VAL A 216 -1.89 -21.73 -20.22
C VAL A 216 -3.40 -21.49 -20.15
N ASP A 217 -4.20 -22.44 -20.64
CA ASP A 217 -5.64 -22.43 -20.38
C ASP A 217 -5.89 -22.78 -18.91
N GLY A 218 -6.39 -21.83 -18.14
CA GLY A 218 -6.65 -22.02 -16.71
C GLY A 218 -7.79 -23.01 -16.41
N ASN A 219 -8.58 -23.39 -17.41
CA ASN A 219 -9.63 -24.41 -17.26
C ASN A 219 -9.13 -25.84 -17.47
N ASP A 220 -7.90 -26.05 -17.98
CA ASP A 220 -7.27 -27.38 -18.05
C ASP A 220 -6.40 -27.61 -16.80
N ALA A 221 -6.99 -28.25 -15.78
CA ALA A 221 -6.33 -28.52 -14.51
C ALA A 221 -4.99 -29.25 -14.67
N LEU A 222 -4.92 -30.22 -15.59
CA LEU A 222 -3.74 -31.07 -15.75
C LEU A 222 -2.63 -30.32 -16.46
N GLU A 223 -2.98 -29.43 -17.40
CA GLU A 223 -2.00 -28.58 -18.06
C GLU A 223 -1.46 -27.49 -17.11
N VAL A 224 -2.33 -26.87 -16.29
CA VAL A 224 -1.87 -25.94 -15.24
C VAL A 224 -0.93 -26.66 -14.27
N TYR A 225 -1.30 -27.84 -13.79
CA TYR A 225 -0.44 -28.64 -12.91
C TYR A 225 0.93 -28.91 -13.54
N ARG A 226 0.96 -29.35 -14.82
CA ARG A 226 2.19 -29.63 -15.55
C ARG A 226 3.10 -28.40 -15.62
N VAL A 227 2.55 -27.26 -16.06
CA VAL A 227 3.32 -26.01 -16.23
C VAL A 227 3.87 -25.52 -14.89
N VAL A 228 3.06 -25.56 -13.83
CA VAL A 228 3.47 -25.12 -12.49
C VAL A 228 4.54 -26.07 -11.91
N LYS A 229 4.40 -27.39 -12.11
CA LYS A 229 5.40 -28.39 -11.70
C LYS A 229 6.74 -28.15 -12.40
N GLU A 230 6.74 -27.94 -13.71
CA GLU A 230 7.95 -27.65 -14.48
C GLU A 230 8.61 -26.33 -14.06
N ALA A 231 7.82 -25.29 -13.82
CA ALA A 231 8.29 -24.00 -13.31
C ALA A 231 8.98 -24.15 -11.93
N LYS A 232 8.40 -24.97 -11.05
CA LYS A 232 8.98 -25.29 -9.75
C LYS A 232 10.29 -26.05 -9.87
N GLU A 233 10.34 -27.11 -10.67
CA GLU A 233 11.56 -27.87 -10.90
C GLU A 233 12.67 -26.99 -11.48
N ARG A 234 12.33 -26.10 -12.42
CA ARG A 234 13.23 -25.09 -12.97
C ARG A 234 13.79 -24.15 -11.90
N ALA A 235 12.92 -23.60 -11.05
CA ALA A 235 13.29 -22.70 -9.97
C ALA A 235 14.25 -23.39 -8.96
N LEU A 236 13.97 -24.64 -8.58
CA LEU A 236 14.80 -25.43 -7.66
C LEU A 236 16.18 -25.77 -8.26
N ARG A 237 16.29 -25.95 -9.59
CA ARG A 237 17.59 -26.09 -10.29
C ARG A 237 18.39 -24.78 -10.39
N GLY A 238 17.88 -23.68 -9.87
CA GLY A 238 18.56 -22.37 -9.88
C GLY A 238 18.54 -21.68 -11.25
N GLU A 239 17.66 -22.11 -12.15
CA GLU A 239 17.51 -21.54 -13.49
C GLU A 239 16.65 -20.25 -13.51
N GLY A 240 16.27 -19.77 -12.32
CA GLY A 240 15.55 -18.51 -12.11
C GLY A 240 14.04 -18.65 -12.15
N PRO A 241 13.34 -17.50 -12.15
CA PRO A 241 11.89 -17.47 -12.01
C PRO A 241 11.15 -17.92 -13.27
N THR A 242 9.83 -18.07 -13.16
CA THR A 242 8.92 -18.29 -14.29
C THR A 242 7.64 -17.50 -14.08
N LEU A 243 7.14 -16.85 -15.14
CA LEU A 243 5.81 -16.22 -15.17
C LEU A 243 4.83 -17.15 -15.88
N ILE A 244 3.72 -17.45 -15.23
CA ILE A 244 2.63 -18.25 -15.76
C ILE A 244 1.42 -17.32 -15.90
N GLU A 245 0.86 -17.19 -17.09
CA GLU A 245 -0.40 -16.49 -17.34
C GLU A 245 -1.51 -17.53 -17.55
N ALA A 246 -2.31 -17.77 -16.52
CA ALA A 246 -3.46 -18.64 -16.58
C ALA A 246 -4.66 -17.88 -17.13
N MET A 247 -5.13 -18.28 -18.32
CA MET A 247 -6.26 -17.67 -18.99
C MET A 247 -7.56 -18.21 -18.40
N LEU A 248 -8.30 -17.33 -17.76
CA LEU A 248 -9.53 -17.61 -17.02
C LEU A 248 -10.62 -16.60 -17.41
N TYR A 249 -11.80 -16.74 -16.83
CA TYR A 249 -12.86 -15.73 -16.94
C TYR A 249 -13.56 -15.56 -15.60
N ARG A 250 -13.71 -14.31 -15.12
CA ARG A 250 -14.41 -14.02 -13.87
C ARG A 250 -15.93 -14.13 -14.06
N ILE A 251 -16.52 -15.26 -13.66
CA ILE A 251 -17.96 -15.52 -13.88
C ILE A 251 -18.84 -14.63 -12.99
N SER A 252 -18.45 -14.43 -11.75
CA SER A 252 -19.13 -13.58 -10.78
C SER A 252 -18.80 -12.09 -10.97
N PRO A 253 -19.58 -11.18 -10.37
CA PRO A 253 -19.19 -9.77 -10.23
C PRO A 253 -17.83 -9.61 -9.54
N HIS A 254 -17.22 -8.43 -9.63
CA HIS A 254 -15.92 -8.19 -9.01
C HIS A 254 -15.94 -8.48 -7.51
N SER A 255 -16.99 -8.04 -6.81
CA SER A 255 -17.24 -8.31 -5.39
C SER A 255 -18.73 -8.20 -5.12
N THR A 256 -19.16 -8.44 -3.88
CA THR A 256 -20.54 -8.17 -3.46
C THR A 256 -20.91 -6.67 -3.45
N ALA A 257 -19.94 -5.78 -3.62
CA ALA A 257 -20.15 -4.33 -3.75
C ALA A 257 -20.15 -3.85 -5.22
N ASP A 258 -20.09 -4.76 -6.18
CA ASP A 258 -20.01 -4.46 -7.62
C ASP A 258 -21.28 -4.86 -8.37
N ASP A 259 -21.61 -4.09 -9.41
CA ASP A 259 -22.67 -4.40 -10.37
C ASP A 259 -22.06 -4.57 -11.77
N ASP A 260 -21.85 -5.82 -12.15
CA ASP A 260 -21.18 -6.17 -13.40
C ASP A 260 -22.04 -5.99 -14.65
N MET A 261 -23.36 -5.88 -14.47
CA MET A 261 -24.32 -5.64 -15.54
C MET A 261 -24.13 -4.29 -16.22
N VAL A 262 -23.42 -3.35 -15.57
CA VAL A 262 -23.14 -2.02 -16.10
C VAL A 262 -22.03 -2.04 -17.16
N TYR A 263 -21.17 -3.06 -17.16
CA TYR A 263 -19.99 -3.10 -18.03
C TYR A 263 -19.75 -4.45 -18.73
N ARG A 264 -20.58 -5.48 -18.49
CA ARG A 264 -20.56 -6.79 -19.19
C ARG A 264 -21.96 -7.18 -19.65
N SER A 265 -22.03 -7.94 -20.74
CA SER A 265 -23.32 -8.49 -21.21
C SER A 265 -23.64 -9.82 -20.55
N LYS A 266 -24.93 -10.17 -20.44
CA LYS A 266 -25.34 -11.49 -19.92
C LYS A 266 -24.87 -12.59 -20.84
N GLU A 267 -24.90 -12.35 -22.15
CA GLU A 267 -24.49 -13.29 -23.18
C GLU A 267 -23.01 -13.67 -23.04
N GLU A 268 -22.14 -12.68 -22.74
CA GLU A 268 -20.72 -12.90 -22.49
C GLU A 268 -20.50 -13.79 -21.26
N VAL A 269 -21.18 -13.49 -20.15
CA VAL A 269 -21.07 -14.27 -18.91
C VAL A 269 -21.60 -15.70 -19.09
N GLU A 270 -22.77 -15.87 -19.72
CA GLU A 270 -23.35 -17.20 -19.98
C GLU A 270 -22.50 -18.04 -20.94
N LEU A 271 -21.85 -17.42 -21.92
CA LEU A 271 -20.88 -18.10 -22.79
C LEU A 271 -19.73 -18.70 -21.97
N HIS A 272 -19.19 -17.94 -21.01
CA HIS A 272 -18.06 -18.39 -20.19
C HIS A 272 -18.48 -19.38 -19.09
N LYS A 273 -19.69 -19.28 -18.55
CA LYS A 273 -20.27 -20.30 -17.64
C LYS A 273 -20.37 -21.69 -18.29
N LYS A 274 -20.52 -21.76 -19.62
CA LYS A 274 -20.50 -23.03 -20.36
C LYS A 274 -19.10 -23.62 -20.48
N LYS A 275 -18.05 -22.83 -20.29
CA LYS A 275 -16.63 -23.22 -20.38
C LYS A 275 -15.99 -23.53 -19.02
N ASP A 276 -16.76 -23.50 -17.93
CA ASP A 276 -16.31 -23.75 -16.56
C ASP A 276 -15.42 -25.00 -16.46
N GLY A 277 -14.17 -24.80 -16.02
CA GLY A 277 -13.15 -25.86 -15.90
C GLY A 277 -13.54 -27.01 -14.98
N ILE A 278 -14.38 -26.77 -13.96
CA ILE A 278 -14.87 -27.84 -13.06
C ILE A 278 -15.67 -28.88 -13.86
N LYS A 279 -16.51 -28.45 -14.81
CA LYS A 279 -17.31 -29.36 -15.64
C LYS A 279 -16.45 -30.19 -16.57
N GLN A 280 -15.40 -29.59 -17.13
CA GLN A 280 -14.45 -30.28 -18.00
C GLN A 280 -13.66 -31.32 -17.22
N TYR A 281 -13.18 -30.96 -16.02
CA TYR A 281 -12.43 -31.88 -15.16
C TYR A 281 -13.31 -33.02 -14.62
N ARG A 282 -14.57 -32.73 -14.28
CA ARG A 282 -15.59 -33.76 -13.97
C ARG A 282 -15.68 -34.78 -15.10
N GLN A 283 -15.92 -34.33 -16.33
CA GLN A 283 -16.07 -35.21 -17.49
C GLN A 283 -14.82 -36.08 -17.71
N TYR A 284 -13.63 -35.50 -17.55
CA TYR A 284 -12.38 -36.25 -17.61
C TYR A 284 -12.30 -37.38 -16.57
N LEU A 285 -12.71 -37.13 -15.32
CA LEU A 285 -12.72 -38.16 -14.27
C LEU A 285 -13.75 -39.26 -14.52
N PHE A 286 -14.90 -38.94 -15.14
CA PHE A 286 -15.87 -39.94 -15.60
C PHE A 286 -15.29 -40.82 -16.72
N GLU A 287 -14.62 -40.21 -17.70
CA GLU A 287 -13.98 -40.93 -18.81
C GLU A 287 -12.84 -41.84 -18.34
N CYS A 288 -12.14 -41.45 -17.28
CA CYS A 288 -11.12 -42.29 -16.63
C CYS A 288 -11.72 -43.40 -15.74
N GLY A 289 -13.04 -43.41 -15.50
CA GLY A 289 -13.70 -44.35 -14.60
C GLY A 289 -13.45 -44.10 -13.10
N LEU A 290 -12.90 -42.92 -12.75
CA LEU A 290 -12.59 -42.55 -11.36
C LEU A 290 -13.82 -41.98 -10.64
N LEU A 291 -14.65 -41.25 -11.38
CA LEU A 291 -15.88 -40.64 -10.89
C LEU A 291 -17.11 -41.37 -11.45
N SER A 292 -18.14 -41.47 -10.62
CA SER A 292 -19.48 -41.94 -10.99
C SER A 292 -20.52 -40.98 -10.40
N GLU A 293 -21.74 -41.02 -10.90
CA GLU A 293 -22.84 -40.20 -10.38
C GLU A 293 -23.04 -40.41 -8.88
N GLU A 294 -22.92 -41.66 -8.40
CA GLU A 294 -23.04 -41.98 -6.98
C GLU A 294 -21.88 -41.42 -6.14
N LYS A 295 -20.64 -41.56 -6.61
CA LYS A 295 -19.47 -40.97 -5.93
C LYS A 295 -19.58 -39.45 -5.84
N GLU A 296 -20.01 -38.81 -6.92
CA GLU A 296 -20.21 -37.37 -6.95
C GLU A 296 -21.34 -36.91 -6.03
N ARG A 297 -22.46 -37.65 -5.97
CA ARG A 297 -23.55 -37.37 -5.04
C ARG A 297 -23.06 -37.40 -3.60
N LEU A 298 -22.37 -38.46 -3.20
CA LEU A 298 -21.80 -38.61 -1.85
C LEU A 298 -20.78 -37.52 -1.52
N LEU A 299 -19.96 -37.12 -2.50
CA LEU A 299 -19.01 -36.01 -2.35
C LEU A 299 -19.72 -34.67 -2.11
N ASN A 300 -20.77 -34.38 -2.89
CA ASN A 300 -21.56 -33.16 -2.68
C ASN A 300 -22.26 -33.17 -1.31
N GLU A 301 -22.79 -34.30 -0.85
CA GLU A 301 -23.40 -34.44 0.48
C GLU A 301 -22.38 -34.17 1.60
N LYS A 302 -21.17 -34.74 1.48
CA LYS A 302 -20.06 -34.48 2.41
C LYS A 302 -19.72 -32.99 2.46
N ILE A 303 -19.52 -32.35 1.30
CA ILE A 303 -19.18 -30.93 1.21
C ILE A 303 -20.31 -30.07 1.80
N MET A 304 -21.57 -30.39 1.50
CA MET A 304 -22.72 -29.66 2.05
C MET A 304 -22.78 -29.74 3.58
N LEU A 305 -22.55 -30.93 4.15
CA LEU A 305 -22.47 -31.11 5.60
C LEU A 305 -21.35 -30.25 6.20
N GLN A 306 -20.13 -30.36 5.66
CA GLN A 306 -18.97 -29.58 6.09
C GLN A 306 -19.23 -28.07 6.01
N MET A 307 -19.89 -27.60 4.96
CA MET A 307 -20.24 -26.17 4.80
C MET A 307 -21.27 -25.71 5.83
N ASN A 308 -22.27 -26.54 6.13
CA ASN A 308 -23.29 -26.24 7.14
C ASN A 308 -22.70 -26.19 8.55
N GLU A 309 -21.80 -27.11 8.88
CA GLU A 309 -21.06 -27.11 10.14
C GLU A 309 -20.16 -25.89 10.27
N SER A 310 -19.37 -25.58 9.22
CA SER A 310 -18.48 -24.41 9.20
C SER A 310 -19.25 -23.10 9.34
N THR A 311 -20.39 -22.98 8.66
CA THR A 311 -21.26 -21.80 8.73
C THR A 311 -21.88 -21.66 10.12
N SER A 312 -22.48 -22.75 10.63
CA SER A 312 -23.11 -22.75 11.96
C SER A 312 -22.12 -22.40 13.07
N TYR A 313 -20.90 -22.95 13.01
CA TYR A 313 -19.84 -22.62 13.96
C TYR A 313 -19.47 -21.14 13.87
N ALA A 314 -19.18 -20.64 12.67
CA ALA A 314 -18.75 -19.25 12.50
C ALA A 314 -19.86 -18.26 12.86
N GLU A 315 -21.14 -18.58 12.69
CA GLU A 315 -22.24 -17.72 13.16
C GLU A 315 -22.30 -17.63 14.69
N GLN A 316 -21.97 -18.72 15.39
CA GLN A 316 -22.03 -18.82 16.85
C GLN A 316 -20.76 -18.38 17.57
N ALA A 317 -19.62 -18.37 16.88
CA ALA A 317 -18.34 -17.97 17.46
C ALA A 317 -18.34 -16.51 17.91
N ASP A 318 -17.55 -16.22 18.95
CA ASP A 318 -17.47 -14.87 19.51
C ASP A 318 -16.72 -13.90 18.58
N TYR A 319 -17.16 -12.65 18.60
CA TYR A 319 -16.41 -11.55 18.00
C TYR A 319 -15.19 -11.21 18.87
N PRO A 320 -14.12 -10.62 18.30
CA PRO A 320 -13.03 -10.10 19.11
C PRO A 320 -13.51 -8.98 20.03
N GLU A 321 -12.85 -8.81 21.17
CA GLU A 321 -13.13 -7.69 22.08
C GLU A 321 -12.63 -6.39 21.45
N PRO A 322 -13.25 -5.22 21.72
CA PRO A 322 -12.79 -3.95 21.16
C PRO A 322 -11.31 -3.65 21.42
N GLU A 323 -10.78 -4.06 22.58
CA GLU A 323 -9.39 -3.89 22.97
C GLU A 323 -8.41 -4.70 22.10
N ASP A 324 -8.87 -5.79 21.46
CA ASP A 324 -8.03 -6.64 20.60
C ASP A 324 -7.51 -5.91 19.36
N THR A 325 -8.11 -4.76 19.02
CA THR A 325 -7.64 -3.85 17.97
C THR A 325 -6.24 -3.30 18.23
N LEU A 326 -5.81 -3.26 19.49
CA LEU A 326 -4.51 -2.74 19.91
C LEU A 326 -3.42 -3.81 19.98
N LEU A 327 -3.80 -5.08 19.90
CA LEU A 327 -2.85 -6.18 19.92
C LEU A 327 -2.09 -6.28 18.59
N HIS A 328 -0.83 -6.70 18.67
CA HIS A 328 0.07 -6.94 17.54
C HIS A 328 0.41 -5.71 16.67
N VAL A 329 0.12 -4.49 17.14
CA VAL A 329 0.64 -3.26 16.51
C VAL A 329 2.17 -3.22 16.61
N TYR A 330 2.71 -3.60 17.76
CA TYR A 330 4.14 -3.79 18.01
C TYR A 330 4.39 -5.12 18.70
N ASP A 331 5.64 -5.58 18.66
CA ASP A 331 6.08 -6.71 19.48
C ASP A 331 6.12 -6.33 20.97
N SER A 332 5.76 -7.28 21.83
CA SER A 332 5.75 -7.18 23.28
C SER A 332 7.08 -6.78 23.92
N HIS A 333 8.20 -6.98 23.20
CA HIS A 333 9.55 -6.68 23.69
C HIS A 333 10.02 -5.24 23.42
N THR A 334 9.25 -4.44 22.68
CA THR A 334 9.67 -3.09 22.26
C THR A 334 9.55 -2.02 23.35
N GLY A 335 9.13 -2.38 24.58
CA GLY A 335 8.95 -1.43 25.69
C GLY A 335 7.87 -0.36 25.41
N HIS A 336 7.18 -0.44 24.28
CA HIS A 336 5.99 0.34 24.00
C HIS A 336 4.86 -0.18 24.88
N PRO A 337 4.11 0.69 25.58
CA PRO A 337 3.05 0.26 26.47
C PRO A 337 1.97 -0.44 25.65
N SER A 338 2.03 -1.76 25.60
CA SER A 338 1.10 -2.65 24.91
C SER A 338 -0.23 -2.76 25.67
N ASN A 339 -0.81 -1.64 26.08
CA ASN A 339 -2.10 -1.52 26.78
C ASN A 339 -2.50 -0.04 26.92
N HIS A 340 -2.76 0.67 25.82
CA HIS A 340 -3.55 1.90 25.91
C HIS A 340 -5.02 1.52 26.05
N LYS A 341 -5.53 1.45 27.29
CA LYS A 341 -6.97 1.56 27.51
C LYS A 341 -7.48 2.79 26.76
N ILE A 342 -8.66 2.68 26.13
CA ILE A 342 -9.36 3.82 25.52
C ILE A 342 -9.31 4.98 26.52
N PRO A 343 -8.63 6.10 26.22
CA PRO A 343 -8.44 7.16 27.20
C PRO A 343 -9.80 7.77 27.54
N ASN A 344 -10.08 7.93 28.83
CA ASN A 344 -11.27 8.69 29.23
C ASN A 344 -11.03 10.20 28.96
N GLU A 345 -12.09 11.01 28.97
CA GLU A 345 -12.03 12.46 28.76
C GLU A 345 -11.05 13.21 29.70
N ALA A 346 -10.73 12.64 30.86
CA ALA A 346 -9.78 13.23 31.80
C ALA A 346 -8.31 12.94 31.43
N ASP A 347 -8.02 11.82 30.76
CA ASP A 347 -6.69 11.48 30.26
C ASP A 347 -6.30 12.34 29.04
N LEU A 348 -7.26 12.63 28.16
CA LEU A 348 -7.12 13.58 27.04
C LEU A 348 -6.76 15.00 27.51
N ASN A 349 -7.25 15.41 28.69
CA ASN A 349 -6.92 16.70 29.29
C ASN A 349 -5.59 16.70 30.06
N ARG A 350 -5.09 15.54 30.50
CA ARG A 350 -3.77 15.39 31.14
C ARG A 350 -2.62 15.30 30.13
N GLU A 351 -2.82 14.65 28.99
CA GLU A 351 -1.79 14.54 27.93
C GLU A 351 -1.44 15.88 27.27
N LYS A 352 -2.33 16.89 27.35
CA LYS A 352 -1.99 18.27 26.96
C LYS A 352 -0.86 18.91 27.79
N LYS A 353 -0.42 18.30 28.90
CA LYS A 353 0.51 18.92 29.84
C LYS A 353 1.84 18.22 30.11
N VAL A 354 2.12 17.02 29.58
CA VAL A 354 3.36 16.31 29.95
C VAL A 354 4.06 15.64 28.76
N ARG A 355 5.32 16.07 28.55
CA ARG A 355 6.40 15.60 27.64
C ARG A 355 6.69 16.48 26.41
N LEU A 356 7.12 17.72 26.69
CA LEU A 356 8.18 18.37 25.92
C LEU A 356 9.50 18.02 26.60
N HIS A 357 10.29 17.11 26.03
CA HIS A 357 11.73 17.15 26.30
C HIS A 357 12.23 18.46 25.70
N SER A 358 12.67 19.36 26.58
CA SER A 358 13.17 20.69 26.20
C SER A 358 14.49 20.55 25.45
N TYR A 359 14.44 20.49 24.12
CA TYR A 359 15.60 20.75 23.29
C TYR A 359 15.83 22.27 23.27
N ALA A 360 16.75 22.75 24.11
CA ALA A 360 17.14 24.16 24.14
C ALA A 360 18.04 24.48 22.93
N ALA A 361 17.77 25.60 22.25
CA ALA A 361 18.58 26.10 21.14
C ALA A 361 20.04 26.34 21.56
N GLY A 362 20.99 26.12 20.64
CA GLY A 362 22.44 26.30 20.90
C GLY A 362 23.16 25.08 21.49
N LYS A 363 22.57 23.88 21.42
CA LYS A 363 23.23 22.62 21.81
C LYS A 363 23.67 21.83 20.59
N ASP A 364 24.91 21.35 20.62
CA ASP A 364 25.39 20.28 19.75
C ASP A 364 24.86 18.96 20.30
N ILE A 365 24.04 18.25 19.51
CA ILE A 365 23.56 16.92 19.89
C ILE A 365 24.49 15.88 19.24
N PRO A 366 25.25 15.11 20.04
CA PRO A 366 26.03 14.00 19.52
C PRO A 366 25.08 12.88 19.04
N ILE A 367 25.40 12.28 17.90
CA ILE A 367 24.64 11.15 17.34
C ILE A 367 24.85 9.95 18.26
N GLN A 368 23.84 9.56 19.04
CA GLN A 368 23.89 8.37 19.89
C GLN A 368 23.52 7.14 19.05
N ASP A 369 24.51 6.59 18.34
CA ASP A 369 24.56 5.15 18.08
C ASP A 369 25.99 4.68 17.78
N GLU A 370 26.39 3.56 18.40
CA GLU A 370 27.71 2.96 18.31
C GLU A 370 27.94 2.36 16.92
N ARG A 371 28.55 3.13 16.02
CA ARG A 371 29.46 2.63 14.99
C ARG A 371 30.47 3.74 14.68
N PRO A 372 31.77 3.57 14.96
CA PRO A 372 32.75 4.55 14.53
C PRO A 372 32.80 4.53 13.00
N ILE A 373 32.20 5.53 12.37
CA ILE A 373 32.47 5.82 10.95
C ILE A 373 33.88 6.39 10.94
N SER A 374 34.88 5.52 10.75
CA SER A 374 36.27 5.93 10.56
C SER A 374 36.36 6.91 9.38
N GLU A 375 37.25 7.90 9.45
CA GLU A 375 37.45 8.94 8.42
C GLU A 375 37.54 8.41 6.97
N ALA A 376 37.94 7.15 6.78
CA ALA A 376 37.97 6.46 5.48
C ALA A 376 36.59 6.14 4.86
N ASN A 377 35.51 6.13 5.65
CA ASN A 377 34.14 5.80 5.19
C ASN A 377 33.31 7.04 4.84
N MET A 378 33.75 8.25 5.22
CA MET A 378 33.03 9.49 4.87
C MET A 378 33.09 9.79 3.36
N SER A 379 34.11 9.32 2.65
CA SER A 379 34.20 9.45 1.19
C SER A 379 33.40 8.39 0.42
N GLN A 380 32.75 7.44 1.12
CA GLN A 380 32.05 6.30 0.54
C GLN A 380 30.53 6.29 0.85
N VAL A 381 30.03 7.23 1.67
CA VAL A 381 28.59 7.46 1.82
C VAL A 381 28.16 8.37 0.66
N GLU A 382 27.60 7.79 -0.41
CA GLU A 382 26.92 8.58 -1.43
C GLU A 382 25.82 9.45 -0.79
N PRO A 383 25.60 10.68 -1.27
CA PRO A 383 24.72 11.66 -0.65
C PRO A 383 23.24 11.38 -0.96
N GLY A 384 22.72 10.25 -0.49
CA GLY A 384 21.28 10.00 -0.46
C GLY A 384 20.70 10.49 0.86
N VAL A 385 19.96 11.59 0.86
CA VAL A 385 19.13 11.95 2.03
C VAL A 385 18.08 10.84 2.18
N GLN A 386 18.07 10.14 3.32
CA GLN A 386 17.00 9.17 3.59
C GLN A 386 15.73 9.97 3.92
N GLN A 387 14.98 10.31 2.90
CA GLN A 387 13.87 11.26 2.99
C GLN A 387 12.59 10.57 3.46
N GLY A 388 12.11 10.96 4.64
CA GLY A 388 10.72 10.75 5.04
C GLY A 388 9.84 11.86 4.49
N TRP A 389 8.55 11.58 4.29
CA TRP A 389 7.59 12.56 3.79
C TRP A 389 6.24 12.38 4.46
N MET A 390 5.54 13.49 4.69
CA MET A 390 4.18 13.50 5.21
C MET A 390 3.42 14.74 4.74
N ALA A 391 2.10 14.65 4.69
CA ALA A 391 1.25 15.79 4.37
C ALA A 391 0.04 15.88 5.28
N VAL A 392 -0.48 17.10 5.45
CA VAL A 392 -1.74 17.36 6.15
C VAL A 392 -2.56 18.39 5.38
N GLU A 393 -3.88 18.21 5.37
CA GLU A 393 -4.82 19.20 4.84
C GLU A 393 -5.17 20.24 5.91
N ALA A 394 -5.26 21.52 5.53
CA ALA A 394 -5.69 22.62 6.38
C ALA A 394 -6.85 23.41 5.74
N ASP A 395 -7.86 23.79 6.54
CA ASP A 395 -8.95 24.69 6.17
C ASP A 395 -8.51 26.14 6.34
N VAL A 396 -8.12 26.77 5.23
CA VAL A 396 -7.68 28.16 5.20
C VAL A 396 -8.81 29.12 4.81
N SER A 397 -10.08 28.72 4.95
CA SER A 397 -11.23 29.55 4.58
C SER A 397 -11.24 30.90 5.30
N ASN A 398 -10.90 30.93 6.60
CA ASN A 398 -10.87 32.17 7.37
C ASN A 398 -9.68 33.04 6.96
N LEU A 399 -8.51 32.44 6.74
CA LEU A 399 -7.34 33.14 6.20
C LEU A 399 -7.63 33.79 4.84
N VAL A 400 -8.30 33.09 3.93
CA VAL A 400 -8.71 33.65 2.63
C VAL A 400 -9.63 34.86 2.83
N ARG A 401 -10.61 34.79 3.74
CA ARG A 401 -11.50 35.93 4.04
C ARG A 401 -10.75 37.11 4.66
N LEU A 402 -9.83 36.84 5.59
CA LEU A 402 -8.98 37.85 6.20
C LEU A 402 -8.12 38.55 5.15
N HIS A 403 -7.46 37.78 4.28
CA HIS A 403 -6.65 38.32 3.20
C HIS A 403 -7.45 39.20 2.25
N GLU A 404 -8.64 38.76 1.84
CA GLU A 404 -9.56 39.55 1.01
C GLU A 404 -9.96 40.88 1.68
N LYS A 405 -10.20 40.87 3.01
CA LYS A 405 -10.51 42.08 3.80
C LYS A 405 -9.33 43.06 3.84
N LEU A 406 -8.09 42.56 3.95
CA LEU A 406 -6.91 43.39 4.22
C LEU A 406 -6.15 43.85 2.97
N LYS A 407 -6.19 43.09 1.87
CA LYS A 407 -5.27 43.28 0.73
C LYS A 407 -5.33 44.67 0.09
N GLU A 408 -6.50 45.26 -0.05
CA GLU A 408 -6.67 46.58 -0.68
C GLU A 408 -6.17 47.70 0.24
N GLY A 409 -6.56 47.67 1.52
CA GLY A 409 -6.12 48.66 2.51
C GLY A 409 -4.60 48.61 2.76
N PHE A 410 -4.01 47.41 2.78
CA PHE A 410 -2.57 47.23 2.89
C PHE A 410 -1.84 47.81 1.67
N TRP A 411 -2.34 47.58 0.46
CA TRP A 411 -1.74 48.16 -0.74
C TRP A 411 -1.83 49.70 -0.75
N GLN A 412 -2.95 50.27 -0.34
CA GLN A 412 -3.14 51.72 -0.28
C GLN A 412 -2.21 52.40 0.73
N SER A 413 -1.96 51.75 1.87
CA SER A 413 -1.10 52.30 2.93
C SER A 413 0.39 52.07 2.66
N GLU A 414 0.76 50.87 2.27
CA GLU A 414 2.16 50.43 2.23
C GLU A 414 2.74 50.36 0.81
N SER A 415 1.91 50.52 -0.23
CA SER A 415 2.31 50.36 -1.64
C SER A 415 2.95 48.99 -1.95
N VAL A 416 2.58 47.96 -1.18
CA VAL A 416 3.03 46.56 -1.34
C VAL A 416 1.82 45.65 -1.46
N GLN A 417 1.89 44.64 -2.34
CA GLN A 417 0.82 43.65 -2.46
C GLN A 417 0.88 42.65 -1.30
N LEU A 418 -0.19 42.59 -0.50
CA LEU A 418 -0.35 41.54 0.49
C LEU A 418 -0.82 40.27 -0.21
N THR A 419 0.02 39.23 -0.23
CA THR A 419 -0.36 37.87 -0.69
C THR A 419 -0.66 36.95 0.49
N LEU A 420 -1.04 35.70 0.24
CA LEU A 420 -1.23 34.69 1.29
C LEU A 420 0.09 34.12 1.84
N VAL A 421 1.20 34.23 1.09
CA VAL A 421 2.50 33.66 1.46
C VAL A 421 3.05 34.19 2.80
N PRO A 422 3.00 35.50 3.12
CA PRO A 422 3.38 36.02 4.43
C PRO A 422 2.74 35.33 5.63
N PHE A 423 1.45 34.98 5.54
CA PHE A 423 0.72 34.29 6.61
C PHE A 423 1.23 32.87 6.83
N PHE A 424 1.51 32.16 5.74
CA PHE A 424 2.09 30.82 5.77
C PHE A 424 3.52 30.82 6.31
N LEU A 425 4.36 31.77 5.90
CA LEU A 425 5.71 31.93 6.45
C LEU A 425 5.68 32.21 7.94
N LYS A 426 4.76 33.09 8.39
CA LYS A 426 4.59 33.39 9.81
C LYS A 426 4.18 32.15 10.61
N ALA A 427 3.25 31.35 10.10
CA ALA A 427 2.82 30.10 10.74
C ALA A 427 3.98 29.10 10.88
N VAL A 428 4.81 28.93 9.84
CA VAL A 428 6.00 28.05 9.88
C VAL A 428 6.99 28.52 10.92
N VAL A 429 7.31 29.81 10.94
CA VAL A 429 8.25 30.36 11.92
C VAL A 429 7.75 30.18 13.35
N ASN A 430 6.46 30.43 13.61
CA ASN A 430 5.89 30.19 14.93
C ASN A 430 5.99 28.72 15.34
N SER A 431 5.71 27.80 14.41
CA SER A 431 5.89 26.36 14.66
C SER A 431 7.36 25.98 14.87
N ILE A 432 8.31 26.58 14.17
CA ILE A 432 9.74 26.31 14.38
C ILE A 432 10.18 26.70 15.80
N LYS A 433 9.61 27.78 16.37
CA LYS A 433 9.90 28.17 17.76
C LYS A 433 9.44 27.13 18.78
N GLU A 434 8.32 26.45 18.51
CA GLU A 434 7.82 25.35 19.33
C GLU A 434 8.58 24.04 19.10
N PHE A 435 9.15 23.86 17.90
CA PHE A 435 9.90 22.67 17.50
C PHE A 435 11.31 23.02 17.00
N PRO A 436 12.24 23.44 17.90
CA PRO A 436 13.57 23.91 17.49
C PRO A 436 14.40 22.89 16.69
N MET A 437 14.15 21.60 16.88
CA MET A 437 14.78 20.51 16.11
C MET A 437 14.53 20.63 14.60
N MET A 438 13.43 21.25 14.17
CA MET A 438 13.17 21.50 12.75
C MET A 438 14.13 22.55 12.17
N ASN A 439 14.75 23.38 13.01
CA ASN A 439 15.73 24.40 12.63
C ASN A 439 17.19 23.91 12.73
N ALA A 440 17.39 22.59 12.73
CA ALA A 440 18.72 22.01 12.82
C ALA A 440 19.37 21.76 11.45
N LEU A 441 20.70 21.77 11.45
CA LEU A 441 21.54 21.53 10.28
C LEU A 441 22.49 20.35 10.54
N TRP A 442 22.79 19.60 9.49
CA TRP A 442 23.94 18.70 9.45
C TRP A 442 25.24 19.51 9.60
N ALA A 443 26.08 19.09 10.54
CA ALA A 443 27.47 19.47 10.67
C ALA A 443 28.35 18.21 10.57
N SER A 444 29.68 18.37 10.50
CA SER A 444 30.59 17.29 10.07
C SER A 444 30.47 16.00 10.88
N HIS A 445 30.13 16.08 12.18
CA HIS A 445 30.00 14.92 13.07
C HIS A 445 28.84 15.03 14.09
N ASN A 446 27.98 16.04 13.94
CA ASN A 446 26.93 16.36 14.88
C ASN A 446 25.79 17.12 14.20
N ILE A 447 24.73 17.37 14.97
CA ILE A 447 23.57 18.15 14.53
C ILE A 447 23.55 19.46 15.31
N MET A 448 23.45 20.56 14.58
CA MET A 448 23.48 21.90 15.16
C MET A 448 22.09 22.53 15.09
N ILE A 449 21.45 22.71 16.25
CA ILE A 449 20.17 23.42 16.35
C ILE A 449 20.43 24.93 16.33
N LYS A 450 19.95 25.61 15.29
CA LYS A 450 20.12 27.07 15.15
C LYS A 450 19.10 27.84 15.99
N HIS A 451 19.57 28.88 16.66
CA HIS A 451 18.70 29.80 17.42
C HIS A 451 17.92 30.73 16.50
N GLU A 452 18.61 31.32 15.52
CA GLU A 452 17.99 32.20 14.53
C GLU A 452 17.32 31.37 13.42
N VAL A 453 16.16 31.84 12.94
CA VAL A 453 15.45 31.19 11.84
C VAL A 453 15.71 31.96 10.56
N HIS A 454 16.43 31.36 9.61
CA HIS A 454 16.69 31.93 8.29
C HIS A 454 15.95 31.07 7.25
N LEU A 455 14.86 31.57 6.68
CA LEU A 455 14.05 30.79 5.75
C LEU A 455 14.60 30.85 4.33
N SER A 456 14.86 29.67 3.74
CA SER A 456 15.12 29.55 2.30
C SER A 456 13.79 29.46 1.58
N LEU A 457 13.39 30.51 0.88
CA LEU A 457 12.19 30.54 0.08
C LEU A 457 12.51 30.15 -1.36
N THR A 458 11.93 29.03 -1.81
CA THR A 458 12.05 28.59 -3.20
C THR A 458 10.74 28.81 -3.94
N VAL A 459 10.80 29.64 -4.99
CA VAL A 459 9.66 29.93 -5.87
C VAL A 459 9.97 29.40 -7.27
N ASN A 460 8.97 28.79 -7.89
CA ASN A 460 9.09 28.29 -9.26
C ASN A 460 8.92 29.45 -10.26
N SER A 461 9.89 29.67 -11.16
CA SER A 461 9.85 30.72 -12.18
C SER A 461 10.25 30.15 -13.55
N GLY A 462 9.25 29.64 -14.28
CA GLY A 462 9.44 29.04 -15.61
C GLY A 462 10.37 27.82 -15.56
N ASP A 463 11.50 27.89 -16.29
CA ASP A 463 12.49 26.81 -16.41
C ASP A 463 13.53 26.78 -15.27
N SER A 464 13.37 27.60 -14.22
CA SER A 464 14.34 27.68 -13.11
C SER A 464 13.68 27.87 -11.74
N PHE A 465 14.37 27.39 -10.68
CA PHE A 465 14.00 27.66 -9.30
C PHE A 465 14.80 28.85 -8.78
N LEU A 466 14.10 29.85 -8.26
CA LEU A 466 14.74 30.97 -7.57
C LEU A 466 14.64 30.75 -6.06
N THR A 467 15.80 30.56 -5.42
CA THR A 467 15.91 30.46 -3.97
C THR A 467 16.44 31.76 -3.40
N SER A 468 15.68 32.38 -2.49
CA SER A 468 16.06 33.57 -1.74
C SER A 468 16.04 33.30 -0.24
N ILE A 469 16.88 33.99 0.53
CA ILE A 469 16.98 33.78 1.98
C ILE A 469 16.33 34.97 2.69
N ILE A 470 15.34 34.69 3.54
CA ILE A 470 14.75 35.63 4.46
C ILE A 470 15.47 35.48 5.81
N LYS A 471 16.33 36.45 6.13
CA LYS A 471 17.11 36.43 7.37
C LYS A 471 16.27 36.88 8.58
N HIS A 472 16.56 36.31 9.75
CA HIS A 472 15.90 36.61 11.02
C HIS A 472 14.37 36.56 10.89
N ALA A 473 13.86 35.51 10.26
CA ALA A 473 12.45 35.32 9.98
C ALA A 473 11.61 35.27 11.28
N ASP A 474 12.22 34.84 12.38
CA ASP A 474 11.64 34.78 13.72
C ASP A 474 11.27 36.13 14.32
N SER A 475 11.85 37.24 13.84
CA SER A 475 11.54 38.60 14.29
C SER A 475 10.53 39.33 13.40
N LYS A 476 10.08 38.71 12.29
CA LYS A 476 9.19 39.37 11.32
C LYS A 476 7.71 39.18 11.66
N SER A 477 6.93 40.24 11.46
CA SER A 477 5.46 40.17 11.42
C SER A 477 4.98 39.77 10.01
N ILE A 478 3.67 39.63 9.84
CA ILE A 478 3.07 39.29 8.54
C ILE A 478 3.36 40.40 7.53
N ALA A 479 3.19 41.66 7.93
CA ALA A 479 3.59 42.83 7.15
C ALA A 479 5.10 42.82 6.85
N GLY A 480 5.92 42.50 7.86
CA GLY A 480 7.37 42.33 7.70
C GLY A 480 7.77 41.31 6.64
N PHE A 481 7.04 40.18 6.55
CA PHE A 481 7.23 39.21 5.47
C PHE A 481 6.77 39.74 4.11
N ALA A 482 5.66 40.47 4.05
CA ALA A 482 5.19 41.07 2.79
C ALA A 482 6.22 42.04 2.20
N PHE A 483 6.81 42.91 3.02
CA PHE A 483 7.89 43.82 2.58
C PHE A 483 9.13 43.07 2.08
N GLU A 484 9.52 41.99 2.76
CA GLU A 484 10.67 41.18 2.35
C GLU A 484 10.44 40.49 1.01
N LEU A 485 9.24 39.91 0.81
CA LEU A 485 8.87 39.27 -0.45
C LEU A 485 8.85 40.26 -1.62
N GLU A 486 8.33 41.47 -1.40
CA GLU A 486 8.35 42.55 -2.40
C GLU A 486 9.80 42.96 -2.75
N ALA A 487 10.67 43.07 -1.75
CA ALA A 487 12.08 43.37 -1.97
C ALA A 487 12.79 42.26 -2.77
N ILE A 488 12.47 41.00 -2.49
CA ILE A 488 12.96 39.85 -3.26
C ILE A 488 12.45 39.90 -4.70
N ALA A 489 11.15 40.16 -4.91
CA ALA A 489 10.55 40.26 -6.24
C ALA A 489 11.16 41.38 -7.09
N LYS A 490 11.38 42.57 -6.51
CA LYS A 490 12.05 43.71 -7.17
C LYS A 490 13.51 43.41 -7.54
N LYS A 491 14.22 42.65 -6.71
CA LYS A 491 15.60 42.22 -7.00
C LYS A 491 15.65 41.17 -8.11
N ALA A 492 14.67 40.29 -8.19
CA ALA A 492 14.59 39.25 -9.23
C ALA A 492 14.34 39.83 -10.64
N THR A 493 13.70 41.00 -10.74
CA THR A 493 13.39 41.67 -12.02
C THR A 493 14.41 42.74 -12.44
N GLY A 494 15.45 43.00 -11.64
CA GLY A 494 16.51 43.98 -11.92
C GLY A 494 17.64 43.46 -12.82
N ALA A 495 18.51 44.37 -13.30
CA ALA A 495 19.58 44.11 -14.28
C ALA A 495 20.72 43.17 -13.83
N ASN A 496 20.63 42.59 -12.63
CA ASN A 496 21.64 41.66 -12.09
C ASN A 496 20.93 40.58 -11.26
N PRO A 497 20.35 39.54 -11.89
CA PRO A 497 19.59 38.51 -11.20
C PRO A 497 20.48 37.75 -10.21
N LEU A 498 19.91 37.41 -9.06
CA LEU A 498 20.56 36.75 -7.92
C LEU A 498 21.40 35.55 -8.40
N ARG A 499 22.74 35.65 -8.31
CA ARG A 499 23.61 34.47 -8.33
C ARG A 499 23.37 33.68 -7.04
N SER A 500 23.27 32.37 -7.14
CA SER A 500 23.04 31.45 -6.01
C SER A 500 24.07 31.69 -4.90
N ASN A 501 23.68 32.45 -3.89
CA ASN A 501 24.46 32.54 -2.66
C ASN A 501 24.33 31.19 -1.93
N LYS A 502 25.41 30.81 -1.23
CA LYS A 502 25.51 29.59 -0.42
C LYS A 502 24.25 29.37 0.45
N PRO A 503 23.89 28.12 0.77
CA PRO A 503 22.74 27.80 1.63
C PRO A 503 23.02 28.25 3.07
N ASP A 504 22.74 29.52 3.37
CA ASP A 504 22.82 30.13 4.71
C ASP A 504 21.45 30.08 5.43
N GLY A 505 20.46 29.42 4.82
CA GLY A 505 19.14 29.20 5.42
C GLY A 505 19.13 27.95 6.31
N THR A 506 18.26 27.97 7.31
CA THR A 506 18.10 26.94 8.33
C THR A 506 16.89 26.03 8.10
N PHE A 507 15.90 26.49 7.33
CA PHE A 507 14.73 25.71 6.91
C PHE A 507 14.22 26.16 5.55
N THR A 508 13.78 25.22 4.69
CA THR A 508 13.28 25.55 3.35
C THR A 508 11.76 25.56 3.30
N VAL A 509 11.21 26.62 2.71
CA VAL A 509 9.80 26.72 2.32
C VAL A 509 9.72 26.84 0.80
N LYS A 510 8.97 25.93 0.18
CA LYS A 510 8.68 25.93 -1.26
C LYS A 510 7.26 26.37 -1.52
N VAL A 511 7.08 27.34 -2.43
CA VAL A 511 5.75 27.77 -2.87
C VAL A 511 5.44 27.10 -4.20
N SER A 512 4.75 25.96 -4.14
CA SER A 512 4.37 25.15 -5.31
C SER A 512 2.95 25.47 -5.81
N GLY A 513 2.10 26.07 -4.98
CA GLY A 513 0.69 26.30 -5.30
C GLY A 513 0.40 27.22 -6.49
N ALA A 514 1.36 28.07 -6.91
CA ALA A 514 1.19 28.92 -8.09
C ALA A 514 1.15 28.12 -9.42
N THR A 515 1.62 26.87 -9.42
CA THR A 515 1.63 26.00 -10.62
C THR A 515 0.48 25.00 -10.67
N GLY A 516 -0.53 25.13 -9.79
CA GLY A 516 -1.65 24.18 -9.71
C GLY A 516 -1.32 22.86 -9.01
N SER A 517 -0.16 22.76 -8.35
CA SER A 517 0.24 21.55 -7.63
C SER A 517 -0.65 21.34 -6.41
N VAL A 518 -1.19 20.13 -6.24
CA VAL A 518 -2.08 19.78 -5.11
C VAL A 518 -1.32 19.03 -4.02
N ILE A 519 -0.28 18.26 -4.35
CA ILE A 519 0.58 17.52 -3.43
C ILE A 519 1.99 17.50 -4.05
N SER A 520 3.04 17.75 -3.26
CA SER A 520 4.40 17.61 -3.75
C SER A 520 5.38 17.05 -2.70
N TYR A 521 6.53 16.58 -3.18
CA TYR A 521 7.63 16.08 -2.36
C TYR A 521 8.75 17.13 -2.40
N PRO A 522 8.77 18.12 -1.48
CA PRO A 522 9.80 19.14 -1.51
C PRO A 522 11.18 18.51 -1.24
N MET A 523 12.18 18.84 -2.06
CA MET A 523 13.53 18.33 -1.87
C MET A 523 14.20 19.03 -0.68
N ILE A 524 14.85 18.26 0.18
CA ILE A 524 15.60 18.80 1.32
C ILE A 524 16.90 19.45 0.82
N GLN A 525 17.11 20.72 1.13
CA GLN A 525 18.32 21.45 0.77
C GLN A 525 19.40 21.23 1.83
N GLN A 526 20.39 20.39 1.55
CA GLN A 526 21.53 20.19 2.46
C GLN A 526 22.27 21.52 2.73
N PRO A 527 22.70 21.80 3.98
CA PRO A 527 22.73 20.89 5.14
C PRO A 527 21.45 20.88 6.00
N GLN A 528 20.33 21.42 5.55
CA GLN A 528 19.08 21.43 6.32
C GLN A 528 18.50 20.02 6.46
N LEU A 529 17.67 19.83 7.49
CA LEU A 529 17.05 18.54 7.79
C LEU A 529 15.63 18.39 7.29
N ALA A 530 14.98 19.49 6.88
CA ALA A 530 13.60 19.46 6.44
C ALA A 530 13.27 20.58 5.45
N SER A 531 12.24 20.33 4.63
CA SER A 531 11.65 21.30 3.74
C SER A 531 10.14 21.14 3.72
N LEU A 532 9.42 22.26 3.72
CA LEU A 532 7.96 22.30 3.63
C LEU A 532 7.53 22.88 2.27
N SER A 533 6.46 22.39 1.68
CA SER A 533 5.78 23.06 0.56
C SER A 533 4.34 23.42 0.89
N PHE A 534 3.92 24.56 0.34
CA PHE A 534 2.53 25.00 0.29
C PHE A 534 1.98 24.79 -1.12
N GLU A 535 0.93 23.99 -1.21
CA GLU A 535 0.27 23.62 -2.46
C GLU A 535 -0.87 24.58 -2.82
N SER A 536 -1.59 24.32 -3.91
CA SER A 536 -2.71 25.15 -4.35
C SER A 536 -3.88 25.06 -3.39
N ILE A 537 -4.51 26.20 -3.12
CA ILE A 537 -5.78 26.27 -2.38
C ILE A 537 -6.89 25.84 -3.31
N MET A 538 -7.64 24.81 -2.92
CA MET A 538 -8.73 24.24 -3.69
C MET A 538 -10.04 24.34 -2.91
N GLN A 539 -11.13 24.69 -3.60
CA GLN A 539 -12.47 24.59 -3.02
C GLN A 539 -12.85 23.11 -2.96
N LYS A 540 -13.06 22.58 -1.75
CA LYS A 540 -13.45 21.19 -1.52
C LYS A 540 -14.69 21.09 -0.63
N PRO A 541 -15.63 20.18 -0.93
CA PRO A 541 -16.66 19.80 0.02
C PRO A 541 -16.04 19.01 1.17
N VAL A 542 -16.20 19.49 2.41
CA VAL A 542 -15.71 18.83 3.62
C VAL A 542 -16.84 18.69 4.64
N MET A 543 -16.79 17.62 5.43
CA MET A 543 -17.74 17.37 6.52
C MET A 543 -17.33 18.17 7.76
N ILE A 544 -18.22 19.03 8.25
CA ILE A 544 -18.04 19.79 9.50
C ILE A 544 -19.33 19.66 10.30
N ASN A 545 -19.25 19.11 11.52
CA ASN A 545 -20.40 18.86 12.39
C ASN A 545 -21.55 18.15 11.65
N ASP A 546 -21.22 17.06 10.94
CA ASP A 546 -22.13 16.24 10.15
C ASP A 546 -22.82 16.96 8.96
N MET A 547 -22.31 18.13 8.54
CA MET A 547 -22.79 18.85 7.36
C MET A 547 -21.69 19.03 6.31
N LEU A 548 -22.05 18.91 5.03
CA LEU A 548 -21.16 19.27 3.93
C LEU A 548 -21.05 20.79 3.83
N ALA A 549 -19.83 21.30 3.93
CA ALA A 549 -19.49 22.71 3.70
C ALA A 549 -18.40 22.81 2.63
N ASN A 550 -18.54 23.75 1.70
CA ASN A 550 -17.46 24.05 0.77
C ASN A 550 -16.40 24.91 1.48
N ARG A 551 -15.15 24.44 1.52
CA ARG A 551 -14.03 25.07 2.21
C ARG A 551 -12.83 25.27 1.29
N ALA A 552 -12.07 26.32 1.56
CA ALA A 552 -10.79 26.57 0.92
C ALA A 552 -9.73 25.69 1.61
N MET A 553 -9.38 24.56 1.00
CA MET A 553 -8.45 23.58 1.56
C MET A 553 -7.07 23.69 0.90
N ILE A 554 -6.01 23.55 1.69
CA ILE A 554 -4.63 23.50 1.22
C ILE A 554 -3.92 22.26 1.75
N ASN A 555 -3.00 21.69 0.97
CA ASN A 555 -2.06 20.68 1.44
C ASN A 555 -0.76 21.32 1.92
N LEU A 556 -0.30 20.89 3.09
CA LEU A 556 1.01 21.20 3.67
C LEU A 556 1.86 19.93 3.57
N CYS A 557 2.91 19.94 2.74
CA CYS A 557 3.73 18.75 2.51
C CYS A 557 5.14 18.95 3.08
N LEU A 558 5.54 18.08 4.01
CA LEU A 558 6.84 18.12 4.68
C LEU A 558 7.70 16.95 4.21
N SER A 559 8.91 17.26 3.77
CA SER A 559 10.00 16.29 3.67
C SER A 559 10.99 16.51 4.79
N TYR A 560 11.51 15.42 5.36
CA TYR A 560 12.47 15.46 6.45
C TYR A 560 13.48 14.32 6.38
N ASP A 561 14.65 14.52 6.98
CA ASP A 561 15.72 13.53 7.05
C ASP A 561 15.41 12.56 8.20
N GLN A 562 14.95 11.35 7.87
CA GLN A 562 14.47 10.37 8.84
C GLN A 562 15.59 9.79 9.73
N ARG A 563 16.86 10.07 9.39
CA ARG A 563 18.01 9.70 10.23
C ARG A 563 18.07 10.53 11.51
N ILE A 564 17.48 11.73 11.48
CA ILE A 564 17.51 12.70 12.60
C ILE A 564 16.11 12.99 13.14
N LEU A 565 15.16 13.24 12.24
CA LEU A 565 13.82 13.66 12.59
C LEU A 565 12.89 12.46 12.55
N ASP A 566 12.37 12.05 13.71
CA ASP A 566 11.37 11.00 13.79
C ASP A 566 9.99 11.46 13.29
N GLU A 567 9.16 10.49 12.89
CA GLU A 567 7.81 10.73 12.39
C GLU A 567 6.89 11.45 13.39
N THR A 568 7.11 11.25 14.70
CA THR A 568 6.26 11.85 15.73
C THR A 568 6.51 13.34 15.85
N ILE A 569 7.77 13.78 15.86
CA ILE A 569 8.16 15.20 15.88
C ILE A 569 7.66 15.88 14.62
N CYS A 570 7.88 15.27 13.45
CA CYS A 570 7.43 15.80 12.17
C CYS A 570 5.90 15.91 12.09
N SER A 571 5.16 14.90 12.57
CA SER A 571 3.69 14.95 12.61
C SER A 571 3.18 16.04 13.55
N LYS A 572 3.81 16.24 14.72
CA LYS A 572 3.42 17.28 15.66
C LYS A 572 3.72 18.67 15.11
N PHE A 573 4.87 18.83 14.45
CA PHE A 573 5.24 20.07 13.78
C PHE A 573 4.25 20.44 12.67
N LEU A 574 3.89 19.50 11.78
CA LEU A 574 2.87 19.74 10.76
C LEU A 574 1.50 20.07 11.35
N LYS A 575 1.09 19.40 12.43
CA LYS A 575 -0.16 19.73 13.15
C LYS A 575 -0.12 21.13 13.76
N CYS A 576 1.02 21.56 14.29
CA CYS A 576 1.22 22.93 14.78
C CYS A 576 1.12 23.95 13.65
N ILE A 577 1.74 23.70 12.49
CA ILE A 577 1.59 24.60 11.33
C ILE A 577 0.12 24.66 10.89
N LYS A 578 -0.56 23.51 10.79
CA LYS A 578 -2.00 23.44 10.49
C LYS A 578 -2.81 24.30 11.46
N ALA A 579 -2.61 24.15 12.77
CA ALA A 579 -3.32 24.95 13.76
C ALA A 579 -3.06 26.46 13.56
N ASN A 580 -1.79 26.85 13.39
CA ASN A 580 -1.42 28.26 13.18
C ASN A 580 -2.03 28.88 11.91
N VAL A 581 -2.23 28.11 10.84
CA VAL A 581 -2.87 28.62 9.61
C VAL A 581 -4.39 28.62 9.69
N GLU A 582 -4.99 27.73 10.49
CA GLU A 582 -6.43 27.65 10.72
C GLU A 582 -6.93 28.65 11.78
N GLU A 583 -6.04 29.12 12.65
CA GLU A 583 -6.34 30.07 13.73
C GLU A 583 -6.58 31.50 13.23
N TYR A 584 -6.09 31.85 12.02
CA TYR A 584 -6.32 33.18 11.45
C TYR A 584 -7.81 33.48 11.30
N ASP A 585 -8.19 34.65 11.78
CA ASP A 585 -9.56 35.16 11.79
C ASP A 585 -9.62 36.63 11.34
N LEU A 586 -10.81 37.23 11.31
CA LEU A 586 -11.00 38.61 10.84
C LEU A 586 -10.38 39.69 11.74
N GLU A 587 -9.97 39.33 12.96
CA GLU A 587 -9.41 40.23 13.97
C GLU A 587 -7.88 40.09 14.09
N THR A 588 -7.29 39.15 13.35
CA THR A 588 -5.85 38.91 13.31
C THR A 588 -5.10 40.18 12.89
N LEU A 589 -4.15 40.61 13.72
CA LEU A 589 -3.26 41.73 13.45
C LEU A 589 -2.06 41.30 12.61
N ILE A 590 -1.65 42.14 11.66
CA ILE A 590 -0.59 41.82 10.69
C ILE A 590 0.74 42.54 10.94
N TYR A 591 0.79 43.51 11.86
CA TYR A 591 1.97 44.35 12.14
C TYR A 591 2.83 43.86 13.28
#